data_AF-A0A6B3F8D3-F1
#
_entry.id   AF-A0A6B3F8D3-F1
#
_cell.length_a   1.000
_cell.length_b   1.000
_cell.length_c   1.000
_cell.angle_alpha   90.00
_cell.angle_beta   90.00
_cell.angle_gamma   90.00
#
_symmetry.space_group_name_H-M   'P 1'
#
loop_
_entity.id
_entity.type
_entity.pdbx_description
1 polymer ?
#
loop_
_entity_poly.entity_id
_entity_poly.type
_entity_poly.pdbx_seq_one_letter_code
_entity_poly.pdbx_strand_id
1 'polypeptide(L)'
;AHTDRFPDFTEPDPSYHGLRYWPALGPGAYAVKLRVQLLRDLGPALSPHSAFLLLQGVETLSLRIERHTANAAALATWLEGRDEVSAVHYAGLESSPWYEKARTYLPRGAGAIVSFELRGGVEAGTRFVDAVELFSHLANIGDVRSLIIHPASTTHSQLGEEE
;
A
#
# COMPACT_ATOMS: atom_id res chain seq x y z
N ALA A 1 13.76 -17.24 23.05
CA ALA A 1 12.76 -16.16 23.09
C ALA A 1 13.40 -14.96 23.78
N HIS A 2 13.25 -13.75 23.24
CA HIS A 2 13.83 -12.53 23.85
C HIS A 2 12.93 -12.05 25.00
N THR A 3 12.92 -12.80 26.11
CA THR A 3 12.03 -12.60 27.27
C THR A 3 12.07 -11.15 27.77
N ASP A 4 13.26 -10.57 27.92
CA ASP A 4 13.44 -9.20 28.43
C ASP A 4 12.92 -8.11 27.47
N ARG A 5 12.83 -8.42 26.17
CA ARG A 5 12.32 -7.48 25.15
C ARG A 5 10.81 -7.54 24.99
N PHE A 6 10.18 -8.65 25.35
CA PHE A 6 8.76 -8.89 25.16
C PHE A 6 8.12 -9.51 26.42
N PRO A 7 8.24 -8.85 27.60
CA PRO A 7 7.76 -9.39 28.87
C PRO A 7 6.27 -9.71 28.83
N ASP A 8 5.48 -8.87 28.14
CA ASP A 8 4.06 -9.03 27.84
C ASP A 8 3.65 -10.37 27.21
N PHE A 9 4.59 -11.09 26.60
CA PHE A 9 4.33 -12.40 26.00
C PHE A 9 4.77 -13.55 26.90
N THR A 10 5.64 -13.32 27.88
CA THR A 10 6.25 -14.37 28.70
C THR A 10 5.77 -14.35 30.16
N GLU A 11 5.31 -13.19 30.62
CA GLU A 11 4.76 -13.00 31.96
C GLU A 11 3.25 -13.33 31.98
N PRO A 12 2.69 -13.70 33.16
CA PRO A 12 1.26 -13.95 33.29
C PRO A 12 0.44 -12.69 32.98
N ASP A 13 -0.50 -12.78 32.05
CA ASP A 13 -1.45 -11.72 31.78
C ASP A 13 -2.66 -11.78 32.74
N PRO A 14 -2.79 -10.83 33.69
CA PRO A 14 -3.90 -10.84 34.65
C PRO A 14 -5.26 -10.61 33.97
N SER A 15 -5.30 -9.98 32.79
CA SER A 15 -6.53 -9.73 32.03
C SER A 15 -7.06 -10.97 31.29
N TYR A 16 -6.29 -12.07 31.30
CA TYR A 16 -6.60 -13.32 30.61
C TYR A 16 -6.19 -14.54 31.44
N HIS A 17 -6.63 -14.59 32.69
CA HIS A 17 -6.47 -15.72 33.61
C HIS A 17 -5.00 -16.14 33.88
N GLY A 18 -4.06 -15.20 33.83
CA GLY A 18 -2.64 -15.46 34.05
C GLY A 18 -1.95 -16.18 32.88
N LEU A 19 -2.56 -16.18 31.69
CA LEU A 19 -1.98 -16.80 30.50
C LEU A 19 -0.62 -16.18 30.19
N ARG A 20 0.38 -17.04 29.92
CA ARG A 20 1.66 -16.65 29.34
C ARG A 20 1.63 -16.96 27.85
N TYR A 21 1.44 -15.95 27.00
CA TYR A 21 1.13 -16.14 25.57
C TYR A 21 2.19 -16.94 24.82
N TRP A 22 3.48 -16.63 24.95
CA TRP A 22 4.55 -17.29 24.22
C TRP A 22 4.75 -18.75 24.66
N PRO A 23 4.89 -19.07 25.97
CA PRO A 23 4.95 -20.45 26.42
C PRO A 23 3.75 -21.30 26.00
N ALA A 24 2.55 -20.73 25.96
CA ALA A 24 1.33 -21.47 25.64
C ALA A 24 1.05 -21.61 24.13
N LEU A 25 1.36 -20.59 23.32
CA LEU A 25 0.88 -20.47 21.94
C LEU A 25 2.00 -20.39 20.88
N GLY A 26 3.26 -20.22 21.30
CA GLY A 26 4.41 -20.13 20.40
C GLY A 26 4.22 -19.09 19.29
N PRO A 27 4.42 -19.43 18.01
CA PRO A 27 4.29 -18.48 16.89
C PRO A 27 2.92 -17.79 16.78
N GLY A 28 1.84 -18.41 17.29
CA GLY A 28 0.49 -17.82 17.28
C GLY A 28 0.26 -16.74 18.35
N ALA A 29 1.19 -16.58 19.30
CA ALA A 29 1.04 -15.73 20.47
C ALA A 29 0.69 -14.28 20.11
N TYR A 30 1.35 -13.71 19.09
CA TYR A 30 1.11 -12.33 18.65
C TYR A 30 -0.32 -12.11 18.16
N ALA A 31 -0.78 -12.96 17.22
CA ALA A 31 -2.11 -12.85 16.65
C ALA A 31 -3.22 -13.06 17.70
N VAL A 32 -3.03 -13.99 18.63
CA VAL A 32 -3.99 -14.24 19.71
C VAL A 32 -4.01 -13.08 20.69
N LYS A 33 -2.84 -12.58 21.15
CA LYS A 33 -2.78 -11.42 22.08
C LYS A 33 -3.47 -10.19 21.48
N LEU A 34 -3.23 -9.89 20.20
CA LEU A 34 -3.94 -8.82 19.48
C LEU A 34 -5.46 -9.00 19.52
N ARG A 35 -5.96 -10.23 19.36
CA ARG A 35 -7.40 -10.54 19.37
C ARG A 35 -8.01 -10.45 20.77
N VAL A 36 -7.37 -11.03 21.78
CA VAL A 36 -7.98 -11.18 23.10
C VAL A 36 -7.78 -9.96 24.00
N GLN A 37 -6.78 -9.12 23.71
CA GLN A 37 -6.57 -7.84 24.39
C GLN A 37 -7.05 -6.69 23.53
N LEU A 38 -6.34 -6.34 22.44
CA LEU A 38 -6.60 -5.08 21.73
C LEU A 38 -7.95 -5.05 21.03
N LEU A 39 -8.34 -6.11 20.31
CA LEU A 39 -9.65 -6.16 19.67
C LEU A 39 -10.78 -6.15 20.71
N ARG A 40 -10.60 -6.86 21.83
CA ARG A 40 -11.56 -6.89 22.94
C ARG A 40 -11.74 -5.51 23.58
N ASP A 41 -10.63 -4.81 23.84
CA ASP A 41 -10.62 -3.61 24.67
C ASP A 41 -10.79 -2.31 23.85
N LEU A 42 -10.27 -2.26 22.61
CA LEU A 42 -10.36 -1.09 21.72
C LEU A 42 -11.51 -1.17 20.72
N GLY A 43 -12.04 -2.37 20.46
CA GLY A 43 -13.20 -2.59 19.61
C GLY A 43 -13.08 -2.37 18.08
N PRO A 44 -11.91 -2.40 17.41
CA PRO A 44 -11.83 -2.30 15.94
C PRO A 44 -12.31 -3.58 15.24
N ALA A 45 -13.56 -3.97 15.46
CA ALA A 45 -14.17 -5.16 14.89
C ALA A 45 -14.63 -4.91 13.45
N LEU A 46 -14.25 -5.80 12.54
CA LEU A 46 -14.70 -5.78 11.15
C LEU A 46 -16.16 -6.24 11.05
N SER A 47 -17.00 -5.46 10.36
CA SER A 47 -18.38 -5.87 10.06
C SER A 47 -18.39 -7.18 9.25
N PRO A 48 -19.25 -8.17 9.59
CA PRO A 48 -19.38 -9.41 8.80
C PRO A 48 -19.72 -9.16 7.33
N HIS A 49 -20.50 -8.11 7.03
CA HIS A 49 -20.81 -7.73 5.66
C HIS A 49 -19.56 -7.26 4.90
N SER A 50 -18.72 -6.43 5.54
CA SER A 50 -17.45 -5.99 4.95
C SER A 50 -16.49 -7.17 4.75
N ALA A 51 -16.45 -8.13 5.68
CA ALA A 51 -15.68 -9.36 5.52
C ALA A 51 -16.14 -10.19 4.31
N PHE A 52 -17.46 -10.31 4.11
CA PHE A 52 -18.04 -10.97 2.93
C PHE A 52 -17.62 -10.28 1.62
N LEU A 53 -17.70 -8.95 1.54
CA LEU A 53 -17.27 -8.20 0.35
C LEU A 53 -15.77 -8.36 0.06
N LEU A 54 -14.93 -8.39 1.11
CA LEU A 54 -13.50 -8.65 0.96
C LEU A 54 -13.25 -10.06 0.41
N LEU A 55 -13.93 -11.08 0.92
CA LEU A 55 -13.83 -12.45 0.42
C LEU A 55 -14.21 -12.53 -1.06
N GLN A 56 -15.31 -11.87 -1.46
CA GLN A 56 -15.71 -11.80 -2.86
C GLN A 56 -14.64 -11.13 -3.74
N GLY A 57 -13.93 -10.12 -3.23
CA GLY A 57 -12.80 -9.51 -3.92
C GLY A 57 -11.60 -10.46 -4.05
N VAL A 58 -11.29 -11.24 -3.02
CA VAL A 58 -10.15 -12.16 -2.98
C VAL A 58 -10.25 -13.25 -4.04
N GLU A 59 -11.46 -13.67 -4.42
CA GLU A 59 -11.70 -14.69 -5.47
C GLU A 59 -11.01 -14.36 -6.81
N THR A 60 -10.80 -13.08 -7.10
CA THR A 60 -10.18 -12.61 -8.36
C THR A 60 -8.83 -11.93 -8.15
N LEU A 61 -8.22 -12.06 -6.96
CA LEU A 61 -7.04 -11.29 -6.58
C LEU A 61 -5.87 -11.46 -7.57
N SER A 62 -5.50 -12.69 -7.92
CA SER A 62 -4.37 -12.93 -8.84
C SER A 62 -4.62 -12.31 -10.22
N LEU A 63 -5.82 -12.51 -10.78
CA LEU A 63 -6.20 -11.98 -12.09
C LEU A 63 -6.12 -10.45 -12.13
N ARG A 64 -6.61 -9.80 -11.07
CA ARG A 64 -6.55 -8.34 -10.96
C ARG A 64 -5.12 -7.86 -10.83
N ILE A 65 -4.32 -8.44 -9.92
CA ILE A 65 -2.94 -8.00 -9.68
C ILE A 65 -2.07 -8.20 -10.92
N GLU A 66 -2.22 -9.32 -11.64
CA GLU A 66 -1.50 -9.53 -12.91
C GLU A 66 -1.82 -8.43 -13.93
N ARG A 67 -3.10 -8.09 -14.11
CA ARG A 67 -3.51 -7.02 -15.04
C ARG A 67 -3.04 -5.64 -14.56
N HIS A 68 -3.20 -5.33 -13.28
CA HIS A 68 -2.79 -4.06 -12.71
C HIS A 68 -1.28 -3.83 -12.87
N THR A 69 -0.47 -4.84 -12.57
CA THR A 69 0.98 -4.75 -12.69
C THR A 69 1.45 -4.67 -14.14
N ALA A 70 0.85 -5.44 -15.05
CA ALA A 70 1.17 -5.34 -16.48
C ALA A 70 0.82 -3.95 -17.05
N ASN A 71 -0.36 -3.41 -16.71
CA ASN A 71 -0.77 -2.08 -17.15
C ASN A 71 0.16 -0.98 -16.60
N ALA A 72 0.55 -1.07 -15.33
CA ALA A 72 1.46 -0.11 -14.69
C ALA A 72 2.85 -0.12 -15.35
N ALA A 73 3.41 -1.31 -15.61
CA ALA A 73 4.69 -1.43 -16.30
C ALA A 73 4.63 -0.81 -17.72
N ALA A 74 3.58 -1.12 -18.48
CA ALA A 74 3.39 -0.53 -19.81
C ALA A 74 3.24 0.99 -19.78
N LEU A 75 2.47 1.53 -18.81
CA LEU A 75 2.31 2.97 -18.63
C LEU A 75 3.63 3.64 -18.23
N ALA A 76 4.37 3.04 -17.30
CA ALA A 76 5.65 3.58 -16.84
C ALA A 76 6.67 3.65 -17.98
N THR A 77 6.80 2.58 -18.79
CA THR A 77 7.66 2.56 -19.97
C THR A 77 7.22 3.58 -21.01
N TRP A 78 5.91 3.72 -21.24
CA TRP A 78 5.40 4.73 -22.17
C TRP A 78 5.71 6.15 -21.71
N LEU A 79 5.55 6.45 -20.41
CA LEU A 79 5.86 7.74 -19.81
C LEU A 79 7.36 8.08 -19.89
N GLU A 80 8.25 7.08 -19.73
CA GLU A 80 9.70 7.28 -19.78
C GLU A 80 10.20 7.78 -21.15
N GLY A 81 9.45 7.46 -22.22
CA GLY A 81 9.73 7.92 -23.57
C GLY A 81 9.11 9.28 -23.94
N ARG A 82 8.51 10.01 -22.99
CA ARG A 82 7.80 11.28 -23.26
C ARG A 82 8.70 12.49 -23.02
N ASP A 83 8.76 13.40 -23.97
CA ASP A 83 9.52 14.65 -23.85
C ASP A 83 8.99 15.55 -22.72
N GLU A 84 7.68 15.50 -22.44
CA GLU A 84 7.06 16.33 -21.40
C GLU A 84 7.33 15.83 -19.98
N VAL A 85 7.78 14.58 -19.83
CA VAL A 85 8.06 13.92 -18.56
C VAL A 85 9.54 14.09 -18.21
N SER A 86 9.84 14.57 -17.01
CA SER A 86 11.22 14.73 -16.51
C SER A 86 11.74 13.46 -15.84
N ALA A 87 10.88 12.71 -15.16
CA ALA A 87 11.23 11.48 -14.46
C ALA A 87 10.03 10.56 -14.31
N VAL A 88 10.28 9.25 -14.27
CA VAL A 88 9.29 8.22 -13.95
C VAL A 88 9.81 7.37 -12.79
N HIS A 89 8.96 7.16 -11.80
CA HIS A 89 9.25 6.43 -10.58
C HIS A 89 8.45 5.14 -10.55
N TYR A 90 9.06 4.08 -11.10
CA TYR A 90 8.50 2.73 -11.06
C TYR A 90 9.62 1.71 -10.89
N ALA A 91 9.55 0.89 -9.84
CA ALA A 91 10.64 -0.04 -9.51
C ALA A 91 10.85 -1.15 -10.56
N GLY A 92 9.91 -1.33 -11.50
CA GLY A 92 10.05 -2.26 -12.62
C GLY A 92 10.82 -1.70 -13.83
N LEU A 93 11.19 -0.42 -13.85
CA LEU A 93 12.01 0.17 -14.92
C LEU A 93 13.50 -0.04 -14.63
N GLU A 94 14.30 -0.28 -15.67
CA GLU A 94 15.76 -0.42 -15.56
C GLU A 94 16.45 0.84 -15.05
N SER A 95 15.87 2.01 -15.35
CA SER A 95 16.32 3.32 -14.85
C SER A 95 16.11 3.50 -13.35
N SER A 96 15.29 2.65 -12.71
CA SER A 96 14.98 2.76 -11.29
C SER A 96 16.16 2.35 -10.42
N PRO A 97 16.51 3.12 -9.36
CA PRO A 97 17.55 2.71 -8.41
C PRO A 97 17.17 1.45 -7.61
N TRP A 98 15.91 0.99 -7.68
CA TRP A 98 15.43 -0.21 -7.02
C TRP A 98 15.22 -1.40 -7.96
N TYR A 99 15.59 -1.30 -9.24
CA TYR A 99 15.32 -2.33 -10.25
C TYR A 99 15.82 -3.73 -9.82
N GLU A 100 17.06 -3.84 -9.36
CA GLU A 100 17.62 -5.13 -8.92
C GLU A 100 16.91 -5.70 -7.67
N LYS A 101 16.43 -4.84 -6.77
CA LYS A 101 15.60 -5.27 -5.63
C LYS A 101 14.22 -5.73 -6.10
N ALA A 102 13.61 -5.04 -7.07
CA ALA A 102 12.34 -5.46 -7.65
C ALA A 102 12.47 -6.82 -8.33
N ARG A 103 13.57 -7.08 -9.06
CA ARG A 103 13.84 -8.40 -9.64
C ARG A 103 13.98 -9.51 -8.59
N THR A 104 14.55 -9.18 -7.44
CA THR A 104 14.73 -10.13 -6.33
C THR A 104 13.43 -10.42 -5.57
N TYR A 105 12.71 -9.36 -5.16
CA TYR A 105 11.57 -9.47 -4.24
C TYR A 105 10.21 -9.48 -4.93
N LEU A 106 10.12 -8.93 -6.15
CA LEU A 106 8.89 -8.77 -6.93
C LEU A 106 9.05 -9.36 -8.34
N PRO A 107 9.50 -10.62 -8.50
CA PRO A 107 9.82 -11.20 -9.82
C PRO A 107 8.59 -11.33 -10.74
N ARG A 108 7.38 -11.21 -10.20
CA ARG A 108 6.11 -11.23 -10.95
C ARG A 108 5.59 -9.83 -11.29
N GLY A 109 6.38 -8.80 -11.00
CA GLY A 109 6.16 -7.40 -11.35
C GLY A 109 5.96 -6.48 -10.15
N ALA A 110 6.33 -5.21 -10.33
CA ALA A 110 6.60 -4.25 -9.25
C ALA A 110 5.35 -3.48 -8.77
N GLY A 111 4.20 -4.17 -8.65
CA GLY A 111 2.95 -3.54 -8.24
C GLY A 111 2.35 -2.63 -9.31
N ALA A 112 1.40 -1.80 -8.91
CA ALA A 112 0.47 -1.11 -9.82
C ALA A 112 0.47 0.43 -9.68
N ILE A 113 1.41 0.97 -8.91
CA ILE A 113 1.52 2.41 -8.65
C ILE A 113 2.69 2.94 -9.47
N VAL A 114 2.43 4.00 -10.23
CA VAL A 114 3.43 4.75 -11.00
C VAL A 114 3.32 6.20 -10.57
N SER A 115 4.43 6.84 -10.23
CA SER A 115 4.50 8.30 -10.16
C SER A 115 5.47 8.82 -11.21
N PHE A 116 5.27 10.06 -11.63
CA PHE A 116 6.09 10.71 -12.64
C PHE A 116 6.06 12.22 -12.42
N GLU A 117 7.05 12.89 -12.98
CA GLU A 117 7.22 14.34 -12.89
C GLU A 117 7.08 14.96 -14.28
N LEU A 118 6.39 16.10 -14.36
CA LEU A 118 6.26 16.87 -15.59
C LEU A 118 7.27 18.01 -15.59
N ARG A 119 7.91 18.26 -16.74
CA ARG A 119 8.88 19.37 -16.88
C ARG A 119 8.29 20.74 -16.58
N GLY A 120 6.97 20.90 -16.79
CA GLY A 120 6.24 22.12 -16.47
C GLY A 120 5.86 22.29 -15.00
N GLY A 121 6.37 21.43 -14.10
CA GLY A 121 6.20 21.55 -12.66
C GLY A 121 4.75 21.45 -12.19
N VAL A 122 4.48 22.11 -11.06
CA VAL A 122 3.19 22.06 -10.32
C VAL A 122 2.01 22.43 -11.20
N GLU A 123 2.10 23.50 -12.00
CA GLU A 123 0.99 23.93 -12.85
C GLU A 123 0.67 22.92 -13.94
N ALA A 124 1.70 22.30 -14.55
CA ALA A 124 1.48 21.24 -15.52
C ALA A 124 0.88 20.00 -14.87
N GLY A 125 1.31 19.65 -13.64
CA GLY A 125 0.72 18.59 -12.83
C GLY A 125 -0.76 18.81 -12.57
N THR A 126 -1.15 20.00 -12.11
CA THR A 126 -2.55 20.36 -11.87
C THR A 126 -3.37 20.29 -13.16
N ARG A 127 -2.91 20.89 -14.26
CA ARG A 127 -3.63 20.82 -15.54
C ARG A 127 -3.74 19.39 -16.08
N PHE A 128 -2.72 18.56 -15.87
CA PHE A 128 -2.72 17.17 -16.32
C PHE A 128 -3.79 16.38 -15.58
N VAL A 129 -3.85 16.48 -14.25
CA VAL A 129 -4.86 15.76 -13.48
C VAL A 129 -6.25 16.29 -13.82
N ASP A 130 -6.45 17.60 -13.97
CA ASP A 130 -7.77 18.17 -14.32
C ASP A 130 -8.28 17.78 -15.72
N ALA A 131 -7.38 17.40 -16.63
CA ALA A 131 -7.73 17.09 -18.02
C ALA A 131 -8.05 15.61 -18.28
N VAL A 132 -7.79 14.71 -17.32
CA VAL A 132 -8.08 13.29 -17.51
C VAL A 132 -9.59 13.00 -17.38
N GLU A 133 -10.15 12.26 -18.32
CA GLU A 133 -11.58 11.92 -18.30
C GLU A 133 -11.86 10.52 -17.75
N LEU A 134 -10.88 9.60 -17.88
CA LEU A 134 -11.03 8.20 -17.47
C LEU A 134 -10.53 7.92 -16.05
N PHE A 135 -9.50 8.64 -15.61
CA PHE A 135 -8.89 8.41 -14.31
C PHE A 135 -9.70 9.15 -13.24
N SER A 136 -10.04 8.44 -12.16
CA SER A 136 -10.80 9.04 -11.05
C SER A 136 -9.90 9.90 -10.16
N HIS A 137 -10.39 11.07 -9.75
CA HIS A 137 -9.71 11.99 -8.84
C HIS A 137 -9.97 11.59 -7.37
N LEU A 138 -9.32 10.53 -6.91
CA LEU A 138 -9.48 10.05 -5.53
C LEU A 138 -8.15 9.60 -4.95
N ALA A 139 -8.03 9.65 -3.62
CA ALA A 139 -6.83 9.26 -2.90
C ALA A 139 -6.76 7.76 -2.56
N ASN A 140 -7.85 6.99 -2.72
CA ASN A 140 -7.82 5.56 -2.43
C ASN A 140 -7.04 4.79 -3.50
N ILE A 141 -6.29 3.77 -3.09
CA ILE A 141 -5.46 2.94 -3.98
C ILE A 141 -5.97 1.50 -3.97
N GLY A 142 -5.89 0.83 -5.12
CA GLY A 142 -6.20 -0.60 -5.26
C GLY A 142 -7.62 -0.93 -5.73
N ASP A 143 -8.39 0.07 -6.18
CA ASP A 143 -9.62 -0.18 -6.93
C ASP A 143 -9.29 -0.73 -8.33
N VAL A 144 -10.30 -1.34 -8.97
CA VAL A 144 -10.21 -1.79 -10.37
C VAL A 144 -10.12 -0.63 -11.36
N ARG A 145 -10.54 0.57 -10.96
CA ARG A 145 -10.48 1.80 -11.76
C ARG A 145 -9.09 2.42 -11.67
N SER A 146 -8.65 3.02 -12.78
CA SER A 146 -7.48 3.89 -12.75
C SER A 146 -7.78 5.15 -11.95
N LEU A 147 -6.85 5.56 -11.09
CA LEU A 147 -6.97 6.76 -10.28
C LEU A 147 -5.74 7.63 -10.48
N ILE A 148 -5.92 8.94 -10.31
CA ILE A 148 -4.84 9.91 -10.40
C ILE A 148 -4.96 10.93 -9.29
N ILE A 149 -3.81 11.36 -8.79
CA ILE A 149 -3.68 12.38 -7.76
C ILE A 149 -2.43 13.20 -8.00
N HIS A 150 -2.53 14.50 -7.78
CA HIS A 150 -1.38 15.41 -7.73
C HIS A 150 -1.22 15.89 -6.28
N PRO A 151 -0.34 15.25 -5.47
CA PRO A 151 -0.30 15.49 -4.03
C PRO A 151 -0.05 16.94 -3.64
N ALA A 152 0.80 17.66 -4.37
CA ALA A 152 1.16 19.05 -4.09
C ALA A 152 -0.06 19.99 -4.14
N SER A 153 -0.96 19.82 -5.12
CA SER A 153 -2.17 20.65 -5.22
C SER A 153 -3.38 20.07 -4.48
N THR A 154 -3.24 18.92 -3.80
CA THR A 154 -4.36 18.22 -3.14
C THR A 154 -4.03 17.86 -1.70
N THR A 155 -3.51 16.66 -1.43
CA THR A 155 -3.36 16.15 -0.06
C THR A 155 -2.35 16.91 0.78
N HIS A 156 -1.35 17.54 0.16
CA HIS A 156 -0.32 18.33 0.83
C HIS A 156 -0.50 19.83 0.60
N SER A 157 -1.66 20.27 0.09
CA SER A 157 -1.90 21.70 -0.20
C SER A 157 -1.88 22.60 1.04
N GLN A 158 -1.82 22.01 2.24
CA GLN A 158 -1.71 22.73 3.52
C GLN A 158 -0.27 22.97 3.96
N LEU A 159 0.72 22.35 3.30
CA LEU A 159 2.14 22.49 3.63
C LEU A 159 2.78 23.65 2.84
N GLY A 160 3.82 24.26 3.41
CA GLY A 160 4.70 25.17 2.68
C GLY A 160 5.56 24.43 1.65
N GLU A 161 6.28 25.18 0.79
CA GLU A 161 7.16 24.56 -0.23
C GLU A 161 8.33 23.77 0.37
N GLU A 162 8.80 24.14 1.56
CA GLU A 162 9.92 23.49 2.26
C GLU A 162 9.50 22.31 3.16
N GLU A 163 8.19 22.12 3.37
CA GLU A 163 7.59 21.13 4.28
C GLU A 163 7.04 19.90 3.52
#